data_AF-A0A163J261-F1
#
_entry.id   AF-A0A163J261-F1
#
_cell.length_a   1.000
_cell.length_b   1.000
_cell.length_c   1.000
_cell.angle_alpha   90.00
_cell.angle_beta   90.00
_cell.angle_gamma   90.00
#
_symmetry.space_group_name_H-M   'P 1'
#
loop_
_entity.id
_entity.type
_entity.pdbx_description
1 polymer ?
#
loop_
_entity_poly.entity_id
_entity_poly.type
_entity_poly.pdbx_seq_one_letter_code
_entity_poly.pdbx_strand_id
1 'polypeptide(L)' 'MFRTVWNQNRRFGMEHPHFVVGSMKHPACIYSGESVSKIVDLYDEDRITAIPAVNEFHPTLDTLAMVSGNGSGRVVCWT' A
#
# COMPACT_ATOMS: atom_id res chain seq x y z
N MET A 1 -11.23 -8.91 -1.11
CA MET A 1 -11.34 -8.60 0.33
C MET A 1 -10.41 -7.42 0.59
N PHE A 2 -10.93 -6.23 0.93
CA PHE A 2 -10.09 -5.09 1.30
C PHE A 2 -9.45 -5.40 2.64
N ARG A 3 -8.19 -5.81 2.63
CA ARG A 3 -7.47 -6.22 3.82
C ARG A 3 -6.39 -5.20 4.12
N THR A 4 -6.35 -4.78 5.37
CA THR A 4 -5.20 -4.07 5.92
C THR A 4 -4.01 -5.02 6.02
N VAL A 5 -2.88 -4.65 5.42
CA VAL A 5 -1.65 -5.46 5.45
C VAL A 5 -0.55 -4.65 6.10
N TRP A 6 0.09 -5.23 7.12
CA TRP A 6 1.29 -4.67 7.76
C TRP A 6 2.51 -4.87 6.88
N ASN A 7 3.43 -3.90 6.86
CA ASN A 7 4.72 -4.10 6.23
C ASN A 7 5.57 -5.08 7.06
N GLN A 8 5.87 -6.24 6.48
CA GLN A 8 6.68 -7.30 7.11
C GLN A 8 8.17 -7.23 6.74
N ASN A 9 8.60 -6.18 6.04
CA ASN A 9 10.00 -6.00 5.67
C ASN A 9 10.88 -5.85 6.91
N ARG A 10 11.81 -6.79 7.10
CA ARG A 10 12.67 -6.85 8.28
C ARG A 10 13.70 -5.73 8.37
N ARG A 11 14.01 -5.05 7.26
CA ARG A 11 15.03 -4.00 7.22
C ARG A 11 14.49 -2.66 7.73
N PHE A 12 13.26 -2.30 7.38
CA PHE A 12 12.66 -1.01 7.78
C PHE A 12 11.21 -1.12 8.27
N GLY A 13 10.40 -2.04 7.71
CA GLY A 13 8.98 -2.18 8.04
C GLY A 13 8.72 -2.58 9.49
N MET A 14 9.67 -3.31 10.09
CA MET A 14 9.61 -3.72 11.50
C MET A 14 10.12 -2.65 12.47
N GLU A 15 11.00 -1.74 12.03
CA GLU A 15 11.52 -0.64 12.86
C GLU A 15 10.49 0.49 12.97
N HIS A 16 9.85 0.83 11.84
CA HIS A 16 8.77 1.81 11.77
C HIS A 16 7.49 1.16 11.24
N PRO A 17 6.64 0.60 12.13
CA PRO A 17 5.44 -0.12 11.72
C PRO A 17 4.52 0.76 10.89
N HIS A 18 4.10 0.27 9.73
CA HIS A 18 3.10 0.89 8.89
C HIS A 18 2.29 -0.17 8.14
N PHE A 19 1.10 0.21 7.70
CA PHE A 19 0.19 -0.67 6.99
C PHE A 19 -0.49 0.04 5.84
N VAL A 20 -0.95 -0.73 4.86
CA VAL A 20 -1.72 -0.24 3.72
C VAL A 20 -3.19 -0.63 3.84
N VAL A 21 -4.08 0.28 3.44
CA VAL A 21 -5.52 0.07 3.31
C VAL A 21 -5.95 0.45 1.90
N GLY A 22 -6.60 -0.48 1.19
CA GLY A 22 -7.27 -0.16 -0.07
C GLY A 22 -8.56 0.63 0.19
N SER A 23 -8.72 1.79 -0.46
CA SER A 23 -9.86 2.69 -0.26
C SER A 23 -10.89 2.58 -1.38
N MET A 24 -12.18 2.66 -1.02
CA MET A 24 -13.29 2.76 -1.99
C MET A 24 -13.24 4.04 -2.84
N LYS A 25 -12.38 5.00 -2.47
CA LYS A 25 -12.13 6.21 -3.28
C LYS A 25 -11.02 6.03 -4.32
N HIS A 26 -10.52 4.81 -4.52
CA HIS A 26 -9.43 4.41 -5.43
C HIS A 26 -7.96 4.54 -4.96
N PRO A 27 -7.55 5.27 -3.90
CA PRO A 27 -6.17 5.24 -3.47
C PRO A 27 -5.84 3.96 -2.67
N ALA A 28 -4.56 3.59 -2.66
CA ALA A 28 -3.98 2.76 -1.61
C ALA A 28 -3.38 3.68 -0.54
N CYS A 29 -3.92 3.64 0.67
CA CYS A 29 -3.59 4.56 1.76
C CYS A 29 -2.60 3.91 2.71
N ILE A 30 -1.45 4.54 2.96
CA ILE A 30 -0.46 4.07 3.92
C ILE A 30 -0.59 4.84 5.22
N TYR A 31 -0.64 4.12 6.35
CA TYR A 31 -0.76 4.67 7.70
C TYR A 31 0.41 4.24 8.57
N SER A 32 0.86 5.14 9.44
CA SER A 32 1.84 4.84 10.49
C SER A 32 1.15 4.12 11.64
N GLY A 33 1.77 3.04 12.12
CA GLY A 33 1.38 2.33 13.33
C GLY A 33 1.84 3.04 14.61
N GLU A 34 2.78 3.98 14.52
CA GLU A 34 3.31 4.73 15.67
C GLU A 34 2.44 5.95 16.00
N SER A 35 2.18 6.79 14.99
CA SER A 35 1.41 8.03 15.16
C SER A 35 -0.09 7.85 14.89
N VAL A 36 -0.49 6.71 14.32
CA VAL A 36 -1.86 6.44 13.84
C VAL A 36 -2.30 7.45 12.76
N SER A 37 -1.37 8.21 12.18
CA SER A 37 -1.64 9.18 11.13
C SER A 37 -1.43 8.56 9.75
N LYS A 38 -2.15 9.11 8.76
CA LYS A 38 -1.92 8.77 7.36
C LYS A 38 -0.56 9.34 6.91
N ILE A 39 0.23 8.51 6.24
CA ILE A 39 1.52 8.89 5.67
C ILE A 39 1.31 9.43 4.25
N VAL A 40 0.64 8.64 3.40
CA VAL A 40 0.47 8.97 1.98
C VAL A 40 -0.73 8.24 1.36
N ASP A 41 -1.33 8.84 0.33
CA ASP A 41 -2.27 8.19 -0.58
C ASP A 41 -1.54 7.92 -1.90
N LEU A 42 -1.48 6.65 -2.31
CA LEU A 42 -0.95 6.23 -3.60
C LEU A 42 -2.09 6.17 -4.61
N TYR A 43 -2.09 7.11 -5.55
CA TYR A 43 -3.16 7.25 -6.55
C TYR A 43 -2.64 7.91 -7.83
N ASP A 44 -3.17 7.44 -8.95
CA ASP A 44 -2.95 7.98 -10.29
C ASP A 44 -4.31 7.93 -10.99
N GLU A 45 -4.95 9.09 -11.14
CA GLU A 45 -6.33 9.17 -11.65
C GLU A 45 -6.47 8.78 -13.12
N ASP A 46 -5.41 8.95 -13.91
CA ASP A 46 -5.39 8.61 -15.32
C ASP A 46 -5.29 7.09 -15.53
N ARG A 47 -4.68 6.38 -14.58
CA ARG A 47 -4.35 4.95 -14.73
C ARG A 47 -5.13 4.02 -13.78
N ILE A 48 -5.56 4.52 -12.63
CA ILE A 48 -6.19 3.73 -11.56
C ILE A 48 -7.68 4.04 -11.50
N THR A 49 -8.43 3.32 -12.33
CA THR A 49 -9.89 3.45 -12.43
C THR A 49 -10.66 2.44 -11.58
N ALA A 50 -9.95 1.54 -10.89
CA ALA A 50 -10.54 0.48 -10.07
C ALA A 50 -9.83 0.39 -8.73
N ILE A 51 -10.58 -0.02 -7.70
CA ILE A 51 -10.11 -0.05 -6.31
C ILE A 51 -8.94 -1.05 -6.15
N PRO A 52 -7.82 -0.64 -5.52
CA PRO A 52 -6.71 -1.53 -5.20
C PRO A 52 -7.11 -2.51 -4.09
N ALA A 53 -7.59 -3.69 -4.51
CA ALA A 53 -8.18 -4.70 -3.65
C ALA A 53 -7.15 -5.59 -2.95
N VAL A 54 -5.98 -5.75 -3.55
CA VAL A 54 -4.84 -6.51 -3.01
C VAL A 54 -3.66 -5.56 -2.94
N ASN A 55 -3.00 -5.47 -1.80
CA ASN A 55 -1.83 -4.61 -1.58
C ASN A 55 -0.81 -5.39 -0.79
N GLU A 56 0.46 -5.35 -1.21
CA GLU A 56 1.56 -6.08 -0.58
C GLU A 56 2.84 -5.24 -0.62
N PHE A 57 3.56 -5.17 0.50
CA PHE A 57 4.85 -4.49 0.56
C PHE A 57 5.97 -5.41 0.08
N HIS A 58 7.01 -4.85 -0.54
CA HIS A 58 8.16 -5.63 -0.94
C HIS A 58 8.94 -6.12 0.31
N PRO A 59 9.28 -7.42 0.41
CA PRO A 59 9.76 -8.01 1.67
C PRO A 59 11.20 -7.64 2.05
N THR A 60 12.02 -7.19 1.10
CA THR A 60 13.49 -7.08 1.29
C THR A 60 14.15 -5.81 0.75
N LEU A 61 13.42 -4.92 0.08
CA LEU A 61 14.04 -3.68 -0.44
C LEU A 61 14.38 -2.74 0.72
N ASP A 62 15.39 -1.89 0.52
CA ASP A 62 15.80 -0.86 1.49
C ASP A 62 14.96 0.42 1.39
N THR A 63 14.11 0.49 0.37
CA THR A 63 13.15 1.58 0.15
C THR A 63 11.73 1.06 0.26
N LEU A 64 10.79 1.96 0.54
CA LEU A 64 9.38 1.63 0.53
C LEU A 64 8.94 1.28 -0.89
N ALA A 65 8.66 0.01 -1.12
CA ALA A 65 8.10 -0.46 -2.38
C ALA A 65 6.86 -1.32 -2.11
N MET A 66 5.87 -1.19 -2.98
CA MET A 66 4.59 -1.85 -2.82
C MET A 66 4.01 -2.26 -4.17
N VAL A 67 3.24 -3.33 -4.20
CA VAL A 67 2.44 -3.74 -5.34
C VAL A 67 0.96 -3.69 -4.97
N SER A 68 0.15 -3.14 -5.87
CA SER A 68 -1.31 -3.14 -5.78
C SER A 68 -1.92 -3.90 -6.96
N GLY A 69 -2.92 -4.73 -6.69
CA GLY A 69 -3.79 -5.34 -7.70
C GLY A 69 -5.23 -4.86 -7.55
N ASN A 70 -5.90 -4.56 -8.66
CA ASN A 70 -7.28 -4.06 -8.65
C ASN A 70 -8.27 -4.96 -9.41
N GLY A 71 -9.56 -4.64 -9.28
CA GLY A 71 -10.64 -5.43 -9.90
C GLY A 71 -10.70 -5.40 -11.43
N SER A 72 -9.95 -4.51 -12.09
CA SER A 72 -9.84 -4.48 -13.57
C SER A 72 -8.70 -5.35 -14.10
N GLY A 73 -8.01 -6.09 -13.22
CA GLY A 73 -6.88 -6.95 -13.59
C GLY A 73 -5.56 -6.21 -13.79
N ARG A 74 -5.50 -4.92 -13.43
CA ARG A 74 -4.25 -4.15 -13.48
C ARG A 74 -3.44 -4.35 -12.21
N VAL A 75 -2.12 -4.33 -12.38
CA VAL A 75 -1.13 -4.34 -11.31
C VAL A 75 -0.36 -3.03 -11.38
N VAL A 76 -0.15 -2.40 -10.23
CA VAL A 76 0.60 -1.14 -10.08
C VAL A 76 1.75 -1.37 -9.11
N CYS A 77 2.95 -0.97 -9.51
CA CYS A 77 4.13 -0.98 -8.66
C CYS A 77 4.46 0.44 -8.20
N TRP A 78 4.67 0.60 -6.90
CA TRP A 78 4.98 1.87 -6.23
C TRP A 78 6.38 1.80 -5.63
N THR A 79 7.17 2.87 -5.75
CA THR A 79 8.55 2.98 -5.26
C THR A 79 8.87 4.41 -4.83
#